data_AF-A0A967LMQ0-F1
#
_entry.id   AF-A0A967LMQ0-F1
#
_cell.length_a   1.000
_cell.length_b   1.000
_cell.length_c   1.000
_cell.angle_alpha   90.00
_cell.angle_beta   90.00
_cell.angle_gamma   90.00
#
_symmetry.space_group_name_H-M   'P 1'
#
loop_
_entity.id
_entity.type
_entity.pdbx_description
1 polymer ?
#
loop_
_entity_poly.entity_id
_entity_poly.type
_entity_poly.pdbx_seq_one_letter_code
_entity_poly.pdbx_strand_id
1 'polypeptide(L)'
;MRLSVKGFALAGAVVWGVGVFLAGLLAILEPDWGARYMELLGAIYPGVEGTSFGAVIIATLYAVVDAGIGCAVFAWLYNRFAGPAST
;
A
#
# COMPACT_ATOMS: atom_id res chain seq x y z
N MET A 1 1.95 25.14 3.08
CA MET A 1 2.53 24.33 1.98
C MET A 1 1.45 23.42 1.39
N ARG A 2 1.52 23.08 0.11
CA ARG A 2 0.57 22.17 -0.57
C ARG A 2 1.26 20.90 -1.05
N LEU A 3 0.56 19.78 -0.96
CA LEU A 3 1.02 18.50 -1.50
C LEU A 3 0.65 18.38 -2.98
N SER A 4 1.57 17.89 -3.81
CA SER A 4 1.21 17.42 -5.15
C SER A 4 0.39 16.14 -5.02
N VAL A 5 -0.89 16.17 -5.40
CA VAL A 5 -1.78 15.00 -5.30
C VAL A 5 -1.22 13.82 -6.09
N LYS A 6 -0.78 14.06 -7.33
CA LYS A 6 -0.17 13.01 -8.17
C LYS A 6 1.14 12.49 -7.60
N GLY A 7 2.01 13.40 -7.15
CA GLY A 7 3.32 13.02 -6.60
C GLY A 7 3.19 12.21 -5.32
N PHE A 8 2.31 12.63 -4.41
CA PHE A 8 2.08 11.95 -3.15
C PHE A 8 1.38 10.60 -3.35
N ALA A 9 0.39 10.53 -4.26
CA ALA A 9 -0.25 9.26 -4.65
C ALA A 9 0.76 8.26 -5.20
N LEU A 10 1.61 8.66 -6.15
CA LEU A 10 2.60 7.76 -6.76
C LEU A 10 3.67 7.33 -5.76
N ALA A 11 4.16 8.24 -4.92
CA ALA A 11 5.12 7.91 -3.89
C ALA A 11 4.54 6.90 -2.88
N GLY A 12 3.31 7.12 -2.42
CA GLY A 12 2.61 6.20 -1.51
C GLY A 12 2.40 4.81 -2.13
N ALA A 13 1.90 4.77 -3.38
CA ALA A 13 1.70 3.53 -4.11
C ALA A 13 2.99 2.71 -4.26
N VAL A 14 4.10 3.37 -4.61
CA VAL A 14 5.40 2.71 -4.77
C VAL A 14 5.94 2.22 -3.42
N VAL A 15 5.96 3.07 -2.40
CA VAL A 15 6.53 2.72 -1.09
C VAL A 15 5.74 1.57 -0.45
N TRP A 16 4.42 1.63 -0.46
CA TRP A 16 3.59 0.58 0.13
C TRP A 16 3.61 -0.71 -0.68
N GLY A 17 3.46 -0.61 -2.01
CA GLY A 17 3.53 -1.76 -2.90
C GLY A 17 4.86 -2.52 -2.80
N VAL A 18 5.99 -1.81 -2.85
CA VAL A 18 7.32 -2.42 -2.69
C VAL A 18 7.49 -3.02 -1.29
N GLY A 19 7.01 -2.35 -0.25
CA GLY A 19 7.04 -2.88 1.12
C GLY A 19 6.27 -4.20 1.24
N VAL A 20 5.04 -4.25 0.70
CA VAL A 20 4.21 -5.46 0.71
C VAL A 20 4.85 -6.58 -0.11
N PHE A 21 5.44 -6.26 -1.26
CA PHE A 21 6.13 -7.24 -2.10
C PHE A 21 7.32 -7.87 -1.37
N LEU A 22 8.22 -7.05 -0.81
CA LEU A 22 9.40 -7.55 -0.10
C LEU A 22 9.03 -8.33 1.17
N ALA A 23 8.06 -7.85 1.93
CA ALA A 23 7.51 -8.57 3.08
C ALA A 23 6.85 -9.90 2.67
N GLY A 24 6.15 -9.92 1.54
CA GLY A 24 5.58 -11.14 0.97
C GLY A 24 6.64 -12.15 0.52
N LEU A 25 7.74 -11.70 -0.07
CA LEU A 25 8.88 -12.58 -0.37
C LEU A 25 9.49 -13.17 0.90
N LEU A 26 9.66 -12.35 1.94
CA LEU A 26 10.12 -12.82 3.25
C LEU A 26 9.13 -13.81 3.88
N ALA A 27 7.82 -13.60 3.70
CA ALA A 27 6.78 -14.48 4.20
C ALA A 27 6.88 -15.90 3.60
N ILE A 28 7.32 -16.02 2.34
CA ILE A 28 7.58 -17.31 1.72
C ILE A 28 8.79 -18.02 2.36
N LEU A 29 9.79 -17.26 2.81
CA LEU A 29 11.01 -17.80 3.42
C LEU A 29 10.84 -18.15 4.90
N GLU A 30 9.93 -17.47 5.60
CA GLU A 30 9.70 -17.59 7.04
C GLU A 30 8.25 -18.04 7.33
N PRO A 31 7.97 -19.36 7.35
CA PRO A 31 6.60 -19.88 7.31
C PRO A 31 5.68 -19.41 8.46
N ASP A 32 6.19 -19.37 9.68
CA ASP A 32 5.40 -19.05 10.88
C ASP A 32 4.94 -17.59 10.91
N TRP A 33 5.85 -16.66 10.55
CA TRP A 33 5.53 -15.24 10.43
C TRP A 33 4.74 -14.97 9.14
N GLY A 34 5.15 -15.60 8.05
CA GLY A 34 4.60 -15.39 6.73
C GLY A 34 3.13 -15.76 6.61
N ALA A 35 2.72 -16.89 7.19
CA ALA A 35 1.31 -17.29 7.21
C ALA A 35 0.42 -16.22 7.87
N ARG A 36 0.85 -15.67 9.00
CA ARG A 36 0.10 -14.63 9.73
C ARG A 36 0.07 -13.31 8.98
N TYR A 37 1.18 -12.96 8.33
CA TYR A 37 1.26 -11.75 7.51
C TYR A 37 0.32 -11.85 6.30
N MET A 38 0.37 -12.98 5.57
CA MET A 38 -0.49 -13.20 4.40
C MET A 38 -1.97 -13.33 4.78
N GLU A 39 -2.29 -13.91 5.93
CA GLU A 39 -3.66 -13.95 6.46
C GLU A 39 -4.21 -12.53 6.72
N LEU A 40 -3.41 -11.64 7.32
CA LEU A 40 -3.79 -10.24 7.51
C LEU A 40 -4.08 -9.55 6.17
N LEU A 41 -3.23 -9.77 5.17
CA LEU A 41 -3.45 -9.22 3.83
C LEU A 41 -4.70 -9.83 3.17
N GLY A 42 -4.94 -11.14 3.34
CA GLY A 42 -6.15 -11.82 2.85
C GLY A 42 -7.44 -11.29 3.47
N ALA A 43 -7.40 -10.78 4.70
CA ALA A 43 -8.56 -10.16 5.34
C ALA A 43 -8.98 -8.83 4.70
N ILE A 44 -8.05 -8.13 4.04
CA ILE A 44 -8.30 -6.82 3.39
C ILE A 44 -8.29 -6.88 1.86
N TYR A 45 -7.61 -7.86 1.27
CA TYR A 45 -7.40 -7.99 -0.17
C TYR A 45 -7.99 -9.32 -0.68
N PRO A 46 -9.21 -9.29 -1.26
CA PRO A 46 -9.85 -10.48 -1.78
C PRO A 46 -8.99 -11.21 -2.83
N GLY A 47 -8.86 -12.54 -2.68
CA GLY A 47 -8.06 -13.39 -3.56
C GLY A 47 -6.60 -13.57 -3.11
N VAL A 48 -6.19 -12.97 -2.00
CA VAL A 48 -4.93 -13.31 -1.33
C VAL A 48 -5.19 -14.49 -0.39
N GLU A 49 -4.80 -15.69 -0.84
CA GLU A 49 -5.02 -16.94 -0.12
C GLU A 49 -3.71 -17.69 0.10
N GLY A 50 -3.45 -18.04 1.36
CA GLY A 50 -2.24 -18.76 1.77
C GLY A 50 -0.94 -17.97 1.53
N THR A 51 0.18 -18.67 1.65
CA THR A 51 1.52 -18.10 1.43
C THR A 51 2.10 -18.67 0.15
N SER A 52 1.99 -17.93 -0.95
CA SER A 52 2.50 -18.31 -2.26
C SER A 52 2.97 -17.07 -3.03
N PHE A 53 3.85 -17.25 -4.01
CA PHE A 53 4.29 -16.15 -4.86
C PHE A 53 3.11 -15.48 -5.59
N GLY A 54 2.13 -16.26 -6.06
CA GLY A 54 0.92 -15.72 -6.67
C GLY A 54 0.12 -14.83 -5.72
N ALA A 55 -0.10 -15.27 -4.48
CA ALA A 55 -0.78 -14.48 -3.45
C ALA A 55 -0.02 -13.19 -3.11
N VAL A 56 1.32 -13.22 -3.08
CA VAL A 56 2.17 -12.03 -2.87
C VAL A 56 1.99 -11.02 -4.01
N ILE A 57 1.92 -11.47 -5.27
CA ILE A 57 1.68 -10.57 -6.41
C ILE A 57 0.29 -9.94 -6.32
N ILE A 58 -0.75 -10.71 -6.02
CA ILE A 58 -2.11 -10.19 -5.85
C ILE A 58 -2.13 -9.13 -4.74
N ALA A 59 -1.57 -9.45 -3.57
CA ALA A 59 -1.48 -8.51 -2.46
C ALA A 59 -0.72 -7.22 -2.80
N THR A 60 0.38 -7.34 -3.55
CA THR A 60 1.18 -6.20 -4.01
C THR A 60 0.38 -5.28 -4.93
N LEU A 61 -0.38 -5.85 -5.86
CA LEU A 61 -1.22 -5.06 -6.77
C LEU A 61 -2.32 -4.31 -6.03
N TYR A 62 -2.99 -4.95 -5.07
CA TYR A 62 -3.93 -4.28 -4.17
C TYR A 62 -3.25 -3.16 -3.38
N ALA A 63 -2.07 -3.43 -2.80
CA ALA A 63 -1.29 -2.46 -2.03
C ALA A 63 -0.88 -1.22 -2.86
N VAL A 64 -0.55 -1.39 -4.13
CA VAL A 64 -0.24 -0.26 -5.01
C VAL A 64 -1.49 0.61 -5.22
N VAL A 65 -2.64 -0.02 -5.44
CA VAL A 65 -3.90 0.67 -5.74
C VAL A 65 -4.44 1.36 -4.49
N ASP A 66 -4.52 0.67 -3.36
CA ASP A 66 -5.14 1.19 -2.14
C ASP A 66 -4.35 2.35 -1.52
N ALA A 67 -3.02 2.25 -1.45
CA ALA A 67 -2.15 3.32 -0.99
C ALA A 67 -2.13 4.47 -1.99
N GLY A 68 -2.14 4.20 -3.29
CA GLY A 68 -2.25 5.24 -4.31
C GLY A 68 -3.51 6.08 -4.13
N ILE A 69 -4.66 5.43 -3.97
CA ILE A 69 -5.94 6.10 -3.71
C ILE A 69 -5.93 6.80 -2.36
N GLY A 70 -5.50 6.13 -1.29
CA GLY A 70 -5.44 6.67 0.06
C GLY A 70 -4.58 7.93 0.14
N CYS A 71 -3.39 7.90 -0.45
CA CYS A 71 -2.50 9.06 -0.53
C CYS A 71 -3.08 10.16 -1.42
N ALA A 72 -3.73 9.84 -2.54
CA ALA A 72 -4.40 10.85 -3.36
C ALA A 72 -5.50 11.59 -2.56
N VAL A 73 -6.35 10.84 -1.85
CA VAL A 73 -7.40 11.38 -0.98
C VAL A 73 -6.80 12.21 0.15
N PHE A 74 -5.75 11.70 0.80
CA PHE A 74 -5.04 12.41 1.87
C PHE A 74 -4.48 13.75 1.38
N ALA A 75 -3.77 13.76 0.25
CA ALA A 75 -3.19 14.99 -0.30
C ALA A 75 -4.27 16.01 -0.69
N TRP A 76 -5.39 15.53 -1.24
CA TRP A 76 -6.53 16.38 -1.56
C TRP A 76 -7.15 17.01 -0.30
N LEU A 77 -7.44 16.20 0.74
CA LEU A 77 -7.97 16.68 2.01
C LEU A 77 -7.02 17.66 2.70
N TYR A 78 -5.73 17.32 2.77
CA TYR A 78 -4.69 18.17 3.33
C TYR A 78 -4.69 19.54 2.64
N ASN A 79 -4.69 19.57 1.30
CA ASN A 79 -4.70 20.81 0.54
C ASN A 79 -5.99 21.64 0.73
N ARG A 80 -7.11 20.98 1.05
CA ARG A 80 -8.39 21.63 1.35
C ARG A 80 -8.39 22.33 2.71
N PHE A 81 -7.64 21.79 3.68
CA PHE A 81 -7.56 22.29 5.05
C PHE A 81 -6.35 23.21 5.32
N ALA A 82 -5.27 23.11 4.53
CA ALA A 82 -4.01 23.82 4.75
C ALA A 82 -4.05 25.37 4.57
N GLY A 83 -5.23 25.97 4.40
CA GLY A 83 -5.41 27.41 4.20
C GLY A 83 -4.77 27.95 2.89
N PRO A 84 -4.90 29.25 2.60
CA PRO A 84 -4.15 29.88 1.52
C PRO A 84 -2.65 29.76 1.76
N ALA A 85 -1.86 29.55 0.70
CA ALA A 85 -0.42 29.62 0.84
C ALA A 85 -0.03 31.03 1.31
N SER A 86 0.65 31.13 2.45
CA SER A 86 1.32 32.37 2.86
C SER A 86 2.32 32.72 1.75
N THR A 87 2.07 33.84 1.08
CA THR A 87 2.87 34.43 0.00
C THR A 87 4.30 34.72 0.43
#